data_AF-A0A947FGY2-F1
#
_entry.id   AF-A0A947FGY2-F1
#
_cell.length_a   1.000
_cell.length_b   1.000
_cell.length_c   1.000
_cell.angle_alpha   90.00
_cell.angle_beta   90.00
_cell.angle_gamma   90.00
#
_symmetry.space_group_name_H-M   'P 1'
#
loop_
_entity.id
_entity.type
_entity.pdbx_description
1 polymer ?
#
loop_
_entity_poly.entity_id
_entity_poly.type
_entity_poly.pdbx_seq_one_letter_code
_entity_poly.pdbx_strand_id
1 'polypeptide(L)'
;MVSRSDERDGTFRRVEAAYQNFYQLLESDVALPYRSTELGMWATSDLNEVYRAFCHFQLNRYTHLADLGSGDGRVALVGSLFTKVTGYETDEVLYQKSLEIRDQLSIYNVIFLQQNYLLTDLSPYDILYLYPDKPFYTLEDRLHSSWQGHLLVNGPHFPPRHFSRIAECPPSVGRFVLYESA
;
A
#
# COMPACT_ATOMS: atom_id res chain seq x y z
N MET A 1 -8.39 18.27 24.14
CA MET A 1 -7.57 18.37 22.91
C MET A 1 -7.21 16.94 22.55
N VAL A 2 -7.76 16.40 21.47
CA VAL A 2 -7.48 15.02 21.02
C VAL A 2 -6.07 15.01 20.44
N SER A 3 -5.23 14.04 20.79
CA SER A 3 -3.87 13.97 20.25
C SER A 3 -3.91 13.54 18.78
N ARG A 4 -2.90 13.92 17.99
CA ARG A 4 -2.81 13.54 16.56
C ARG A 4 -2.77 12.02 16.37
N SER A 5 -2.31 11.27 17.38
CA SER A 5 -2.36 9.80 17.41
C SER A 5 -3.77 9.27 17.65
N ASP A 6 -4.54 9.87 18.56
CA ASP A 6 -5.90 9.41 18.86
C ASP A 6 -6.86 9.64 17.68
N GLU A 7 -6.70 10.76 16.96
CA GLU A 7 -7.45 11.05 15.73
C GLU A 7 -7.11 10.06 14.61
N ARG A 8 -5.83 9.71 14.49
CA ARG A 8 -5.36 8.70 13.54
C ARG A 8 -5.94 7.32 13.85
N ASP A 9 -5.89 6.88 15.10
CA ASP A 9 -6.44 5.60 15.53
C ASP A 9 -7.96 5.53 15.29
N GLY A 10 -8.68 6.63 15.56
CA GLY A 10 -10.11 6.73 15.26
C GLY A 10 -10.41 6.64 13.76
N THR A 11 -9.61 7.29 12.93
CA THR A 11 -9.77 7.24 11.46
C THR A 11 -9.41 5.86 10.91
N PHE A 12 -8.35 5.22 11.44
CA PHE A 12 -7.99 3.86 11.08
C PHE A 12 -9.13 2.87 11.35
N ARG A 13 -9.79 2.93 12.52
CA ARG A 13 -10.94 2.07 12.83
C ARG A 13 -12.11 2.26 11.84
N ARG A 14 -12.30 3.49 11.33
CA ARG A 14 -13.32 3.75 10.28
C ARG A 14 -12.94 3.08 8.96
N VAL A 15 -11.66 3.15 8.58
CA VAL A 15 -11.15 2.45 7.38
C VAL A 15 -11.33 0.94 7.53
N GLU A 16 -10.90 0.38 8.66
CA GLU A 16 -11.03 -1.04 8.97
C GLU A 16 -12.50 -1.51 8.89
N ALA A 17 -13.41 -0.79 9.54
CA ALA A 17 -14.83 -1.11 9.52
C ALA A 17 -15.44 -1.04 8.11
N ALA A 18 -15.03 -0.06 7.29
CA ALA A 18 -15.53 0.06 5.92
C ALA A 18 -15.14 -1.16 5.07
N TYR A 19 -13.89 -1.62 5.16
CA TYR A 19 -13.46 -2.82 4.43
C TYR A 19 -14.08 -4.09 5.01
N GLN A 20 -14.19 -4.24 6.34
CA GLN A 20 -14.89 -5.38 6.94
C GLN A 20 -16.33 -5.49 6.43
N ASN A 21 -17.07 -4.38 6.39
CA ASN A 21 -18.43 -4.35 5.86
C ASN A 21 -18.47 -4.70 4.36
N PHE A 22 -17.55 -4.15 3.57
CA PHE A 22 -17.44 -4.45 2.15
C PHE A 22 -17.22 -5.95 1.89
N TYR A 23 -16.29 -6.58 2.60
CA TYR A 23 -16.03 -8.02 2.45
C TYR A 23 -17.15 -8.89 2.99
N GLN A 24 -17.79 -8.52 4.09
CA GLN A 24 -18.96 -9.26 4.60
C GLN A 24 -20.12 -9.26 3.60
N LEU A 25 -20.35 -8.13 2.91
CA LEU A 25 -21.35 -8.06 1.84
C LEU A 25 -20.96 -8.95 0.66
N LEU A 26 -19.66 -9.03 0.33
CA LEU A 26 -19.16 -9.87 -0.74
C LEU A 26 -19.13 -11.36 -0.39
N GLU A 27 -18.91 -11.78 0.85
CA GLU A 27 -18.92 -13.20 1.25
C GLU A 27 -20.30 -13.85 1.10
N SER A 28 -21.36 -13.04 0.93
CA SER A 28 -22.67 -13.54 0.51
C SER A 28 -22.76 -13.94 -0.98
N ASP A 29 -21.74 -13.57 -1.77
CA ASP A 29 -21.54 -13.89 -3.19
C ASP A 29 -20.19 -14.66 -3.34
N VAL A 30 -20.22 -15.93 -3.74
CA VAL A 30 -19.17 -16.97 -3.51
C VAL A 30 -17.83 -16.77 -4.26
N ALA A 31 -17.22 -15.59 -4.30
CA ALA A 31 -16.09 -15.30 -5.22
C ALA A 31 -14.89 -14.51 -4.67
N LEU A 32 -14.79 -14.20 -3.37
CA LEU A 32 -13.66 -13.40 -2.81
C LEU A 32 -13.18 -13.99 -1.47
N PRO A 33 -11.90 -13.82 -1.05
CA PRO A 33 -10.94 -12.79 -1.47
C PRO A 33 -9.76 -13.26 -2.37
N TYR A 34 -9.85 -14.42 -3.00
CA TYR A 34 -8.81 -14.93 -3.91
C TYR A 34 -9.30 -14.88 -5.35
N ARG A 35 -8.78 -13.94 -6.16
CA ARG A 35 -9.11 -13.86 -7.59
C ARG A 35 -7.84 -13.77 -8.43
N SER A 36 -7.80 -14.55 -9.51
CA SER A 36 -6.83 -14.33 -10.59
C SER A 36 -7.24 -13.07 -11.35
N THR A 37 -6.31 -12.14 -11.52
CA THR A 37 -6.40 -11.00 -12.45
C THR A 37 -5.58 -11.32 -13.71
N GLU A 38 -5.73 -10.54 -14.77
CA GLU A 38 -4.92 -10.71 -15.99
C GLU A 38 -3.40 -10.56 -15.75
N LEU A 39 -2.99 -9.95 -14.62
CA LEU A 39 -1.59 -9.67 -14.29
C LEU A 39 -1.01 -10.56 -13.16
N GLY A 40 -1.85 -11.23 -12.37
CA GLY A 40 -1.40 -12.02 -11.21
C GLY A 40 -2.50 -12.44 -10.24
N MET A 41 -2.11 -12.84 -9.03
CA MET A 41 -3.06 -13.18 -7.95
C MET A 41 -3.37 -11.95 -7.10
N TRP A 42 -4.64 -11.65 -6.89
CA TRP A 42 -5.02 -10.66 -5.88
C TRP A 42 -5.04 -11.30 -4.50
N ALA A 43 -4.16 -10.81 -3.62
CA ALA A 43 -4.13 -11.14 -2.20
C ALA A 43 -4.21 -9.84 -1.41
N THR A 44 -5.18 -9.74 -0.51
CA THR A 44 -5.39 -8.51 0.25
C THR A 44 -4.42 -8.41 1.42
N SER A 45 -3.83 -7.24 1.65
CA SER A 45 -3.04 -6.99 2.86
C SER A 45 -3.94 -6.92 4.10
N ASP A 46 -3.46 -7.46 5.22
CA ASP A 46 -4.10 -7.28 6.53
C ASP A 46 -3.93 -5.82 6.99
N LEU A 47 -5.05 -5.15 7.26
CA LEU A 47 -5.05 -3.72 7.59
C LEU A 47 -4.39 -3.42 8.94
N ASN A 48 -4.50 -4.32 9.92
CA ASN A 48 -3.85 -4.15 11.22
C ASN A 48 -2.34 -4.29 11.10
N GLU A 49 -1.88 -5.28 10.33
CA GLU A 49 -0.45 -5.46 10.06
C GLU A 49 0.13 -4.23 9.33
N VAL A 50 -0.55 -3.76 8.29
CA VAL A 50 -0.16 -2.55 7.55
C VAL A 50 -0.10 -1.33 8.47
N TYR A 51 -1.14 -1.09 9.28
CA TYR A 51 -1.16 0.05 10.19
C TYR A 51 -0.03 0.01 11.21
N ARG A 52 0.23 -1.18 11.79
CA ARG A 52 1.33 -1.38 12.74
C ARG A 52 2.69 -1.23 12.08
N ALA A 53 2.88 -1.73 10.87
CA ALA A 53 4.10 -1.54 10.10
C ALA A 53 4.33 -0.06 9.79
N PHE A 54 3.29 0.67 9.42
CA PHE A 54 3.38 2.10 9.12
C PHE A 54 3.72 2.93 10.37
N CYS A 55 3.21 2.54 11.53
CA CYS A 55 3.65 3.07 12.81
C CYS A 55 5.12 2.74 13.09
N HIS A 56 5.53 1.47 12.89
CA HIS A 56 6.87 0.98 13.17
C HIS A 56 7.95 1.70 12.34
N PHE A 57 7.74 1.86 11.04
CA PHE A 57 8.66 2.58 10.14
C PHE A 57 8.47 4.10 10.16
N GLN A 58 7.60 4.60 11.04
CA GLN A 58 7.33 6.03 11.23
C GLN A 58 7.00 6.74 9.92
N LEU A 59 5.99 6.23 9.19
CA LEU A 59 5.69 6.69 7.84
C LEU A 59 5.41 8.20 7.71
N ASN A 60 5.07 8.85 8.83
CA ASN A 60 4.92 10.30 8.92
C ASN A 60 6.23 11.10 8.72
N ARG A 61 7.38 10.44 8.60
CA ARG A 61 8.66 11.07 8.25
C ARG A 61 8.84 11.27 6.74
N TYR A 62 8.06 10.56 5.94
CA TYR A 62 8.06 10.68 4.48
C TYR A 62 7.05 11.73 4.03
N THR A 63 7.30 12.29 2.86
CA THR A 63 6.52 13.37 2.26
C THR A 63 5.43 12.82 1.34
N HIS A 64 5.72 11.75 0.61
CA HIS A 64 4.82 11.20 -0.39
C HIS A 64 5.09 9.73 -0.68
N LEU A 65 4.10 8.89 -0.38
CA LEU A 65 4.14 7.46 -0.66
C LEU A 65 3.46 7.13 -1.99
N ALA A 66 4.06 6.25 -2.80
CA ALA A 66 3.35 5.55 -3.87
C ALA A 66 3.04 4.10 -3.48
N ASP A 67 1.77 3.72 -3.56
CA ASP A 67 1.27 2.35 -3.36
C ASP A 67 1.16 1.67 -4.73
N LEU A 68 2.11 0.76 -5.02
CA LEU A 68 2.30 0.15 -6.33
C LEU A 68 1.47 -1.12 -6.45
N GLY A 69 0.40 -1.10 -7.25
CA GLY A 69 -0.59 -2.18 -7.27
C GLY A 69 -1.53 -2.08 -6.08
N SER A 70 -2.12 -0.90 -5.88
CA SER A 70 -2.90 -0.54 -4.69
C SER A 70 -4.19 -1.36 -4.49
N GLY A 71 -4.62 -2.12 -5.50
CA GLY A 71 -5.78 -2.98 -5.43
C GLY A 71 -7.05 -2.20 -5.09
N ASP A 72 -7.76 -2.64 -4.05
CA ASP A 72 -8.96 -1.97 -3.55
C ASP A 72 -8.68 -0.66 -2.79
N GLY A 73 -7.42 -0.22 -2.74
CA GLY A 73 -6.97 1.05 -2.17
C GLY A 73 -6.78 1.04 -0.66
N ARG A 74 -6.91 -0.11 0.00
CA ARG A 74 -6.91 -0.18 1.48
C ARG A 74 -5.59 0.28 2.09
N VAL A 75 -4.48 -0.09 1.46
CA VAL A 75 -3.14 0.25 1.95
C VAL A 75 -2.89 1.73 1.74
N ALA A 76 -3.20 2.25 0.54
CA ALA A 76 -3.14 3.67 0.26
C ALA A 76 -3.98 4.52 1.23
N LEU A 77 -5.21 4.10 1.55
CA LEU A 77 -6.06 4.77 2.55
C LEU A 77 -5.42 4.76 3.94
N VAL A 78 -4.84 3.65 4.38
CA VAL A 78 -4.12 3.61 5.66
C VAL A 78 -2.85 4.47 5.62
N GLY A 79 -2.11 4.48 4.52
CA GLY A 79 -0.91 5.32 4.34
C GLY A 79 -1.23 6.81 4.40
N SER A 80 -2.41 7.20 3.89
CA SER A 80 -2.87 8.59 3.87
C SER A 80 -3.07 9.20 5.25
N LEU A 81 -3.17 8.35 6.28
CA LEU A 81 -3.23 8.74 7.68
C LEU A 81 -1.88 9.21 8.24
N PHE A 82 -0.78 8.95 7.52
CA PHE A 82 0.58 9.27 7.93
C PHE A 82 1.23 10.32 7.03
N THR A 83 1.01 10.22 5.72
CA THR A 83 1.63 11.08 4.71
C THR A 83 0.73 11.20 3.48
N LYS A 84 1.11 11.96 2.46
CA LYS A 84 0.39 11.98 1.18
C LYS A 84 0.56 10.64 0.49
N VAL A 85 -0.48 10.17 -0.22
CA VAL A 85 -0.39 8.90 -0.95
C VAL A 85 -0.93 9.00 -2.37
N THR A 86 -0.23 8.36 -3.31
CA THR A 86 -0.77 7.98 -4.63
C THR A 86 -0.90 6.47 -4.71
N GLY A 87 -2.11 5.95 -4.92
CA GLY A 87 -2.35 4.55 -5.25
C GLY A 87 -2.42 4.33 -6.77
N TYR A 88 -1.61 3.40 -7.28
CA TYR A 88 -1.61 2.99 -8.68
C TYR A 88 -2.29 1.63 -8.83
N GLU A 89 -3.32 1.54 -9.67
CA GLU A 89 -4.02 0.29 -9.98
C GLU A 89 -4.36 0.23 -11.47
N THR A 90 -4.25 -0.94 -12.09
CA THR A 90 -4.59 -1.14 -13.50
C THR A 90 -6.01 -1.68 -13.69
N ASP A 91 -6.49 -2.49 -12.75
CA ASP A 91 -7.82 -3.07 -12.77
C ASP A 91 -8.88 -2.01 -12.48
N GLU A 92 -9.81 -1.82 -13.42
CA GLU A 92 -10.84 -0.79 -13.34
C GLU A 92 -11.77 -1.00 -12.13
N VAL A 93 -12.13 -2.25 -11.82
CA VAL A 93 -13.08 -2.56 -10.74
C VAL A 93 -12.47 -2.24 -9.38
N LEU A 94 -11.21 -2.64 -9.18
CA LEU A 94 -10.46 -2.34 -7.96
C LEU A 94 -10.20 -0.83 -7.81
N TYR A 95 -9.83 -0.17 -8.90
CA TYR A 95 -9.69 1.29 -8.92
C TYR A 95 -10.99 2.02 -8.55
N GLN A 96 -12.11 1.67 -9.17
CA GLN A 96 -13.41 2.28 -8.83
C GLN A 96 -13.80 2.03 -7.37
N LYS A 97 -13.51 0.83 -6.84
CA LYS A 97 -13.73 0.51 -5.43
C LYS A 97 -12.92 1.40 -4.50
N SER A 98 -11.66 1.69 -4.85
CA SER A 98 -10.80 2.59 -4.06
C SER A 98 -11.38 4.00 -3.97
N LEU A 99 -11.95 4.52 -5.07
CA LEU A 99 -12.60 5.84 -5.10
C LEU A 99 -13.89 5.85 -4.25
N GLU A 100 -14.72 4.82 -4.37
CA GLU A 100 -15.96 4.69 -3.60
C GLU A 100 -15.70 4.73 -2.09
N ILE A 101 -14.75 3.92 -1.60
CA ILE A 101 -14.42 3.86 -0.16
C ILE A 101 -13.76 5.16 0.31
N ARG A 102 -12.88 5.75 -0.51
CA ARG A 102 -12.29 7.07 -0.23
C ARG A 102 -13.37 8.12 0.00
N ASP A 103 -14.35 8.19 -0.89
CA ASP A 103 -15.42 9.18 -0.84
C ASP A 103 -16.38 8.92 0.32
N GLN A 104 -16.72 7.66 0.57
CA GLN A 104 -17.49 7.23 1.74
C GLN A 104 -16.83 7.67 3.06
N LEU A 105 -15.51 7.60 3.15
CA LEU A 105 -14.76 7.95 4.35
C LEU A 105 -14.36 9.42 4.42
N SER A 106 -14.48 10.16 3.31
CA SER A 106 -14.05 11.55 3.15
C SER A 106 -12.55 11.75 3.42
N ILE A 107 -11.72 10.82 2.94
CA ILE A 107 -10.25 10.85 3.12
C ILE A 107 -9.60 11.33 1.83
N TYR A 108 -9.15 12.59 1.78
CA TYR A 108 -8.64 13.22 0.54
C TYR A 108 -7.12 13.46 0.52
N ASN A 109 -6.40 12.96 1.52
CA ASN A 109 -4.93 12.93 1.52
C ASN A 109 -4.36 11.75 0.71
N VAL A 110 -5.20 11.14 -0.13
CA VAL A 110 -4.87 10.07 -1.06
C VAL A 110 -5.46 10.41 -2.43
N ILE A 111 -4.68 10.15 -3.47
CA ILE A 111 -5.16 10.12 -4.85
C ILE A 111 -5.02 8.70 -5.40
N PHE A 112 -5.95 8.30 -6.25
CA PHE A 112 -5.89 7.03 -6.96
C PHE A 112 -5.76 7.31 -8.45
N LEU A 113 -4.91 6.54 -9.13
CA LEU A 113 -4.67 6.63 -10.56
C LEU A 113 -4.86 5.25 -11.18
N GLN A 114 -5.75 5.16 -12.16
CA GLN A 114 -5.90 3.95 -12.97
C GLN A 114 -4.75 3.86 -13.99
N GLN A 115 -3.57 3.46 -13.55
CA GLN A 115 -2.35 3.48 -14.35
C GLN A 115 -1.41 2.33 -13.97
N ASN A 116 -0.66 1.85 -14.97
CA ASN A 116 0.45 0.94 -14.73
C ASN A 116 1.66 1.71 -14.18
N TYR A 117 1.99 1.49 -12.91
CA TYR A 117 3.10 2.17 -12.25
C TYR A 117 4.47 1.92 -12.91
N LEU A 118 4.63 0.83 -13.67
CA LEU A 118 5.88 0.56 -14.40
C LEU A 118 6.14 1.58 -15.51
N LEU A 119 5.11 2.32 -15.95
CA LEU A 119 5.19 3.34 -17.00
C LEU A 119 5.14 4.78 -16.46
N THR A 120 4.88 4.97 -15.17
CA THR A 120 4.67 6.30 -14.56
C THR A 120 5.93 6.81 -13.88
N ASP A 121 6.26 8.10 -14.01
CA ASP A 121 7.37 8.72 -13.27
C ASP A 121 7.20 8.58 -11.74
N LEU A 122 8.19 7.97 -11.09
CA LEU A 122 8.22 7.73 -9.65
C LEU A 122 9.16 8.68 -8.90
N SER A 123 9.86 9.59 -9.60
CA SER A 123 10.73 10.61 -9.01
C SER A 123 10.09 11.50 -7.93
N PRO A 124 8.76 11.77 -7.92
CA PRO A 124 8.15 12.60 -6.89
C PRO A 124 7.94 11.92 -5.52
N TYR A 125 8.17 10.62 -5.40
CA TYR A 125 7.89 9.84 -4.18
C TYR A 125 9.18 9.53 -3.43
N ASP A 126 9.19 9.74 -2.12
CA ASP A 126 10.33 9.42 -1.24
C ASP A 126 10.20 8.06 -0.55
N ILE A 127 9.03 7.41 -0.68
CA ILE A 127 8.81 6.02 -0.31
C ILE A 127 7.87 5.32 -1.29
N LEU A 128 8.19 4.06 -1.62
CA LEU A 128 7.34 3.18 -2.40
C LEU A 128 6.86 2.03 -1.52
N TYR A 129 5.60 1.64 -1.66
CA TYR A 129 5.05 0.42 -1.07
C TYR A 129 4.78 -0.61 -2.16
N LEU A 130 5.08 -1.88 -1.87
CA LEU A 130 4.84 -2.99 -2.77
C LEU A 130 4.41 -4.23 -1.99
N TYR A 131 3.36 -4.92 -2.46
CA TYR A 131 3.04 -6.29 -2.04
C TYR A 131 3.13 -7.23 -3.25
N PRO A 132 4.33 -7.78 -3.54
CA PRO A 132 4.57 -8.49 -4.78
C PRO A 132 4.08 -9.94 -4.72
N ASP A 133 3.48 -10.42 -5.81
CA ASP A 133 3.21 -11.85 -6.05
C ASP A 133 4.36 -12.54 -6.81
N LYS A 134 5.27 -11.76 -7.40
CA LYS A 134 6.40 -12.18 -8.24
C LYS A 134 7.65 -11.34 -7.94
N PRO A 135 8.86 -11.81 -8.32
CA PRO A 135 10.05 -10.96 -8.27
C PRO A 135 9.83 -9.63 -9.03
N PHE A 136 10.18 -8.51 -8.42
CA PHE A 136 9.96 -7.16 -8.97
C PHE A 136 11.23 -6.60 -9.64
N TYR A 137 12.03 -7.46 -10.26
CA TYR A 137 13.29 -7.12 -10.92
C TYR A 137 13.16 -6.03 -11.99
N THR A 138 12.05 -6.00 -12.74
CA THR A 138 11.78 -4.95 -13.74
C THR A 138 11.61 -3.57 -13.11
N LEU A 139 10.91 -3.49 -11.97
CA LEU A 139 10.77 -2.24 -11.23
C LEU A 139 12.14 -1.80 -10.71
N GLU A 140 12.89 -2.73 -10.15
CA GLU A 140 14.22 -2.49 -9.61
C GLU A 140 15.20 -1.97 -10.66
N ASP A 141 15.28 -2.58 -11.85
CA ASP A 141 16.18 -2.13 -12.93
C ASP A 141 15.83 -0.71 -13.40
N ARG A 142 14.55 -0.34 -13.35
CA ARG A 142 14.09 1.01 -13.67
C ARG A 142 14.53 2.03 -12.62
N LEU A 143 14.47 1.67 -11.33
CA LEU A 143 14.75 2.57 -10.21
C LEU A 143 16.26 2.75 -9.96
N HIS A 144 17.09 1.73 -10.24
CA HIS A 144 18.49 1.63 -9.82
C HIS A 144 19.35 2.89 -9.98
N SER A 145 19.13 3.71 -11.01
CA SER A 145 19.90 4.95 -11.24
C SER A 145 19.04 6.21 -11.37
N SER A 146 17.72 6.08 -11.26
CA SER A 146 16.78 7.18 -11.55
C SER A 146 15.97 7.63 -10.34
N TRP A 147 16.03 6.89 -9.25
CA TRP A 147 15.21 7.12 -8.08
C TRP A 147 16.00 6.96 -6.78
N GLN A 148 15.70 7.81 -5.81
CA GLN A 148 16.34 7.83 -4.50
C GLN A 148 15.25 7.87 -3.43
N GLY A 149 15.28 6.92 -2.50
CA GLY A 149 14.28 6.81 -1.43
C GLY A 149 14.22 5.42 -0.80
N HIS A 150 13.11 5.12 -0.13
CA HIS A 150 12.91 3.83 0.52
C HIS A 150 11.82 2.96 -0.12
N LEU A 151 12.08 1.66 -0.24
CA LEU A 151 11.12 0.68 -0.73
C LEU A 151 10.64 -0.17 0.45
N LEU A 152 9.36 -0.10 0.78
CA LEU A 152 8.70 -0.89 1.80
C LEU A 152 7.96 -2.07 1.15
N VAL A 153 8.45 -3.28 1.37
CA VAL A 153 7.91 -4.50 0.76
C VAL A 153 7.16 -5.33 1.79
N ASN A 154 5.92 -5.68 1.51
CA ASN A 154 5.09 -6.59 2.30
C ASN A 154 5.21 -8.04 1.78
N GLY A 155 5.15 -9.01 2.69
CA GLY A 155 5.04 -10.43 2.39
C GLY A 155 6.36 -11.12 2.06
N PRO A 156 6.31 -12.44 1.82
CA PRO A 156 7.47 -13.21 1.37
C PRO A 156 7.86 -12.76 -0.05
N HIS A 157 9.13 -12.42 -0.26
CA HIS A 157 9.64 -12.01 -1.55
C HIS A 157 11.10 -12.43 -1.74
N PHE A 158 11.54 -12.47 -2.99
CA PHE A 158 12.95 -12.63 -3.31
C PHE A 158 13.71 -11.35 -2.97
N PRO A 159 14.93 -11.43 -2.41
CA PRO A 159 15.73 -10.25 -2.14
C PRO A 159 15.94 -9.41 -3.41
N PRO A 160 15.80 -8.08 -3.34
CA PRO A 160 16.18 -7.21 -4.44
C PRO A 160 17.69 -7.27 -4.71
N ARG A 161 18.10 -7.00 -5.95
CA ARG A 161 19.49 -7.00 -6.44
C ARG A 161 20.21 -5.65 -6.24
N HIS A 162 19.47 -4.54 -6.29
CA HIS A 162 19.99 -3.16 -6.34
C HIS A 162 19.58 -2.32 -5.11
N PHE A 163 18.89 -2.92 -4.15
CA PHE A 163 18.47 -2.26 -2.91
C PHE A 163 19.16 -2.86 -1.70
N SER A 164 19.51 -2.02 -0.74
CA SER A 164 20.07 -2.43 0.54
C SER A 164 18.97 -2.59 1.58
N ARG A 165 18.89 -3.74 2.25
CA ARG A 165 17.94 -3.93 3.37
C ARG A 165 18.42 -3.11 4.57
N ILE A 166 17.56 -2.21 5.08
CA ILE A 166 17.89 -1.35 6.22
C ILE A 166 17.12 -1.71 7.50
N ALA A 167 15.92 -2.27 7.38
CA ALA A 167 15.13 -2.70 8.53
C ALA A 167 14.07 -3.75 8.15
N GLU A 168 13.57 -4.50 9.13
CA GLU A 168 12.46 -5.41 8.97
C GLU A 168 11.57 -5.40 10.23
N CYS A 169 10.28 -5.66 10.04
CA CYS A 169 9.36 -5.76 11.17
C CYS A 169 9.62 -7.03 12.00
N PRO A 170 9.39 -6.99 13.33
CA PRO A 170 9.30 -8.21 14.11
C PRO A 170 8.07 -9.04 13.69
N PRO A 171 8.09 -10.37 13.88
CA PRO A 171 6.97 -11.24 13.49
C PRO A 171 5.61 -10.86 14.08
N SER A 172 5.58 -10.14 15.21
CA SER A 172 4.34 -9.67 15.87
C SER A 172 3.65 -8.51 15.15
N VAL A 173 4.32 -7.87 14.18
CA VAL A 173 3.78 -6.76 13.39
C VAL A 173 3.30 -7.24 12.02
N GLY A 174 4.06 -8.12 11.39
CA GLY A 174 3.80 -8.62 10.04
C GLY A 174 5.11 -8.83 9.28
N ARG A 175 5.03 -9.21 8.01
CA ARG A 175 6.21 -9.44 7.16
C ARG A 175 6.49 -8.21 6.30
N PHE A 176 7.16 -7.21 6.86
CA PHE A 176 7.56 -6.02 6.13
C PHE A 176 9.06 -5.83 6.18
N VAL A 177 9.64 -5.47 5.04
CA VAL A 177 11.07 -5.17 4.93
C VAL A 177 11.21 -3.79 4.29
N LEU A 178 12.01 -2.93 4.93
CA LEU A 178 12.36 -1.62 4.43
C LEU A 178 13.74 -1.69 3.77
N TYR A 179 13.79 -1.23 2.55
CA TYR A 179 14.97 -1.15 1.72
C TYR A 179 15.30 0.31 1.40
N GLU A 180 16.57 0.56 1.09
CA GLU A 180 17.09 1.84 0.62
C GLU A 180 17.72 1.67 -0.77
N SER A 181 17.46 2.63 -1.65
CA SER A 181 18.13 2.71 -2.96
C SER A 181 19.64 2.85 -2.76
N ALA A 182 20.41 2.05 -3.49
CA ALA A 182 21.88 2.10 -3.45
C ALA A 182 22.47 3.37 -4.08
#